data_AF-A0A833QSH0-F1
#
_entry.id   AF-A0A833QSH0-F1
#
_cell.length_a   1.000
_cell.length_b   1.000
_cell.length_c   1.000
_cell.angle_alpha   90.00
_cell.angle_beta   90.00
_cell.angle_gamma   90.00
#
_symmetry.space_group_name_H-M   'P 1'
#
loop_
_entity.id
_entity.type
_entity.pdbx_description
1 polymer ?
#
loop_
_entity_poly.entity_id
_entity_poly.type
_entity_poly.pdbx_seq_one_letter_code
_entity_poly.pdbx_strand_id
1 'polypeptide(L)'
;MPLNAIAGDISLATWKFNLGRKEITGALLLFHHFWGFDLSVQSCTVETESINSLFRPLLHCHLKSQISLVNFNSLAAMTVIVQESGLEESCNGGSVKERQNEGKMDLAGEFIAPDSNAFGHSFRDYEKESERRAGVEEFYRVNHINQTYSFAKRKKEEYGKLEKTEMSIWECIELLNEFVDESDPDLNEPQIEHLLQSAEAIRRDYPNEDWLHLTALIHDLGKVLLHPSFGGEPQWCVVGDTFPLGCAFDESIVYHQYFKQNPDSTDPLLSTRLGVYTENCGLDKVTISWGHDEYMYLVMKGNKATLPPAAFFIVRFHSFYALHRSGAYKYLMNDEDKEMLKWLQVFNKYDLYSKSKVRVNVEEVKPYYMSLINKYFPAKLRW
;
A
#
# COMPACT_ATOMS: atom_id res chain seq x y z
N MET A 1 -41.21 -7.36 24.53
CA MET A 1 -41.24 -8.73 23.99
C MET A 1 -39.86 -9.34 24.21
N PRO A 2 -39.72 -10.52 24.82
CA PRO A 2 -38.42 -11.11 25.10
C PRO A 2 -37.80 -11.70 23.83
N LEU A 3 -36.46 -11.67 23.77
CA LEU A 3 -35.65 -12.32 22.74
C LEU A 3 -35.83 -13.85 22.83
N ASN A 4 -36.23 -14.48 21.73
CA ASN A 4 -36.15 -15.92 21.56
C ASN A 4 -34.69 -16.33 21.38
N ALA A 5 -34.17 -17.16 22.28
CA ALA A 5 -32.94 -17.91 22.07
C ALA A 5 -33.22 -19.06 21.09
N ILE A 6 -32.46 -19.12 20.00
CA ILE A 6 -32.43 -20.29 19.09
C ILE A 6 -31.28 -21.17 19.55
N ALA A 7 -31.59 -22.35 20.12
CA ALA A 7 -30.60 -23.37 20.41
C ALA A 7 -30.29 -24.14 19.10
N GLY A 8 -29.03 -24.14 18.67
CA GLY A 8 -28.55 -25.02 17.60
C GLY A 8 -28.04 -26.35 18.19
N ASP A 9 -28.39 -27.47 17.57
CA ASP A 9 -27.91 -28.80 17.96
C ASP A 9 -26.44 -29.00 17.56
N ILE A 10 -25.63 -29.45 18.51
CA ILE A 10 -24.22 -29.81 18.33
C ILE A 10 -24.11 -31.34 18.30
N SER A 11 -23.46 -31.89 17.28
CA SER A 11 -23.13 -33.32 17.23
C SER A 11 -21.61 -33.54 17.29
N LEU A 12 -21.20 -34.58 18.03
CA LEU A 12 -19.80 -34.97 18.20
C LEU A 12 -19.57 -36.33 17.54
N ALA A 13 -18.74 -36.38 16.50
CA ALA A 13 -18.33 -37.61 15.85
C ALA A 13 -16.89 -37.96 16.28
N THR A 14 -16.67 -39.16 16.80
CA THR A 14 -15.34 -39.63 17.20
C THR A 14 -14.89 -40.83 16.36
N TRP A 15 -13.61 -40.91 16.02
CA TRP A 15 -13.03 -42.09 15.39
C TRP A 15 -11.72 -42.52 16.04
N LYS A 16 -11.36 -43.78 15.77
CA LYS A 16 -10.12 -44.41 16.23
C LYS A 16 -9.41 -45.05 15.05
N PHE A 17 -8.11 -44.82 14.94
CA PHE A 17 -7.26 -45.42 13.92
C PHE A 17 -6.05 -46.08 14.60
N ASN A 18 -5.80 -47.35 14.27
CA ASN A 18 -4.69 -48.12 14.82
C ASN A 18 -3.57 -48.25 13.78
N LEU A 19 -2.39 -47.72 14.11
CA LEU A 19 -1.16 -47.87 13.32
C LEU A 19 -0.14 -48.62 14.17
N GLY A 20 -0.22 -49.96 14.13
CA GLY A 20 0.68 -50.84 14.87
C GLY A 20 0.54 -50.68 16.40
N ARG A 21 1.61 -50.26 17.10
CA ARG A 21 1.60 -50.08 18.57
C ARG A 21 1.10 -48.70 19.04
N LYS A 22 0.61 -47.84 18.14
CA LYS A 22 0.05 -46.53 18.48
C LYS A 22 -1.42 -46.44 18.08
N GLU A 23 -2.24 -45.99 19.03
CA GLU A 23 -3.66 -45.71 18.84
C GLU A 23 -3.83 -44.19 18.69
N ILE A 24 -4.46 -43.76 17.60
CA ILE A 24 -4.77 -42.35 17.35
C ILE A 24 -6.28 -42.19 17.39
N THR A 25 -6.76 -41.28 18.23
CA THR A 25 -8.18 -41.00 18.37
C THR A 25 -8.47 -39.54 18.03
N GLY A 26 -9.50 -39.29 17.24
CA GLY A 26 -9.91 -37.94 16.84
C GLY A 26 -11.39 -37.71 17.14
N ALA A 27 -11.76 -36.44 17.31
CA ALA A 27 -13.15 -36.01 17.46
C ALA A 27 -13.41 -34.80 16.56
N LEU A 28 -14.60 -34.74 15.98
CA LEU A 28 -15.08 -33.66 15.12
C LEU A 28 -16.41 -33.15 15.68
N LEU A 29 -16.46 -31.86 15.97
CA LEU A 29 -17.71 -31.17 16.29
C LEU A 29 -18.33 -30.63 15.01
N LEU A 30 -19.61 -30.96 14.78
CA LEU A 30 -20.39 -30.46 13.66
C LEU A 30 -21.49 -29.53 14.18
N PHE A 31 -21.50 -28.30 13.65
CA PHE A 31 -22.53 -27.30 13.91
C PHE A 31 -23.51 -27.27 12.73
N HIS A 32 -24.79 -27.55 12.99
CA HIS A 32 -25.82 -27.47 11.95
C HIS A 32 -26.52 -26.09 12.00
N HIS A 33 -26.27 -25.26 11.00
CA HIS A 33 -27.11 -24.10 10.70
C HIS A 33 -27.95 -24.35 9.45
N PHE A 34 -29.25 -24.08 9.56
CA PHE A 34 -30.21 -24.26 8.48
C PHE A 34 -30.15 -23.06 7.51
N TRP A 35 -29.79 -23.39 6.27
CA TRP A 35 -29.83 -22.61 5.02
C TRP A 35 -28.72 -21.57 4.74
N GLY A 36 -27.67 -22.05 4.06
CA GLY A 36 -27.13 -21.42 2.84
C GLY A 36 -25.64 -21.05 2.78
N PHE A 37 -24.74 -22.04 2.64
CA PHE A 37 -23.28 -21.98 2.26
C PHE A 37 -22.38 -21.00 3.07
N ASP A 38 -21.30 -21.38 3.77
CA ASP A 38 -20.19 -22.31 3.46
C ASP A 38 -19.63 -22.98 4.76
N LEU A 39 -19.00 -24.16 4.65
CA LEU A 39 -18.51 -24.99 5.78
C LEU A 39 -17.09 -24.57 6.23
N SER A 40 -16.92 -24.11 7.49
CA SER A 40 -15.59 -24.00 8.11
C SER A 40 -15.22 -25.28 8.86
N VAL A 41 -14.14 -25.96 8.45
CA VAL A 41 -13.62 -27.16 9.13
C VAL A 41 -12.45 -26.76 10.03
N GLN A 42 -12.58 -26.96 11.35
CA GLN A 42 -11.45 -26.97 12.27
C GLN A 42 -11.15 -28.41 12.70
N SER A 43 -9.97 -28.91 12.39
CA SER A 43 -9.45 -30.18 12.90
C SER A 43 -8.43 -29.93 14.01
N CYS A 44 -8.49 -30.71 15.08
CA CYS A 44 -7.49 -30.69 16.14
C CYS A 44 -7.08 -32.14 16.45
N THR A 45 -5.81 -32.47 16.25
CA THR A 45 -5.22 -33.78 16.56
C THR A 45 -4.49 -33.69 17.89
N VAL A 46 -4.76 -34.63 18.80
CA VAL A 46 -4.07 -34.73 20.10
C VAL A 46 -3.42 -36.11 20.19
N GLU A 47 -2.09 -36.15 20.32
CA GLU A 47 -1.37 -37.36 20.70
C GLU A 47 -1.42 -37.50 22.23
N THR A 48 -2.07 -38.57 22.73
CA THR A 48 -2.17 -38.84 24.16
C THR A 48 -1.16 -39.89 24.60
N GLU A 49 -0.13 -39.49 25.36
CA GLU A 49 0.56 -40.40 26.29
C GLU A 49 0.09 -40.10 27.72
N SER A 50 -0.60 -41.09 28.31
CA SER A 50 -0.90 -41.33 29.73
C SER A 50 -1.56 -40.23 30.57
N ILE A 51 -2.77 -40.55 31.01
CA ILE A 51 -3.67 -39.76 31.88
C ILE A 51 -3.21 -39.83 33.35
N ASN A 52 -3.15 -38.68 34.05
CA ASN A 52 -3.80 -38.52 35.37
C ASN A 52 -3.81 -37.06 35.91
N SER A 53 -5.02 -36.62 36.28
CA SER A 53 -5.40 -35.50 37.18
C SER A 53 -5.65 -34.07 36.63
N LEU A 54 -6.95 -33.73 36.62
CA LEU A 54 -7.64 -32.52 37.11
C LEU A 54 -7.18 -31.08 36.75
N PHE A 55 -8.04 -30.40 35.98
CA PHE A 55 -8.52 -29.00 36.08
C PHE A 55 -7.54 -27.82 36.33
N ARG A 56 -7.29 -27.02 35.28
CA ARG A 56 -7.37 -25.52 35.21
C ARG A 56 -6.69 -25.01 33.92
N PRO A 57 -7.26 -24.06 33.14
CA PRO A 57 -6.50 -23.32 32.14
C PRO A 57 -6.10 -21.94 32.68
N LEU A 58 -4.80 -21.70 32.82
CA LEU A 58 -4.18 -20.38 32.87
C LEU A 58 -2.96 -20.37 31.94
N LEU A 59 -2.80 -19.21 31.30
CA LEU A 59 -1.84 -18.74 30.29
C LEU A 59 -0.43 -19.36 30.19
N HIS A 60 0.07 -19.32 28.95
CA HIS A 60 1.47 -19.11 28.51
C HIS A 60 2.52 -20.17 28.91
N CYS A 61 3.27 -20.66 27.90
CA CYS A 61 4.64 -21.11 28.14
C CYS A 61 5.56 -20.87 26.95
N HIS A 62 6.68 -20.21 27.28
CA HIS A 62 7.88 -19.97 26.51
C HIS A 62 8.77 -21.23 26.59
N LEU A 63 9.37 -21.70 25.50
CA LEU A 63 10.39 -22.76 25.54
C LEU A 63 11.80 -22.16 25.48
N LYS A 64 12.59 -22.41 26.53
CA LYS A 64 14.06 -22.31 26.54
C LYS A 64 14.66 -23.65 26.13
N SER A 65 15.74 -23.62 25.36
CA SER A 65 16.80 -24.64 25.43
C SER A 65 18.14 -23.96 25.80
N GLN A 66 18.90 -24.62 26.68
CA GLN A 66 20.27 -24.27 27.07
C GLN A 66 21.27 -25.00 26.15
N ILE A 67 22.51 -24.52 25.96
CA ILE A 67 23.68 -24.95 26.76
C ILE A 67 24.93 -24.04 26.53
N SER A 68 25.60 -23.74 27.66
CA SER A 68 27.01 -23.38 27.96
C SER A 68 27.70 -22.08 27.48
N LEU A 69 27.75 -21.14 28.43
CA LEU A 69 28.89 -20.33 28.95
C LEU A 69 30.30 -20.49 28.34
N VAL A 70 30.85 -19.37 27.85
CA VAL A 70 32.23 -18.92 28.11
C VAL A 70 32.19 -17.42 28.42
N ASN A 71 32.77 -17.04 29.56
CA ASN A 71 32.92 -15.67 30.07
C ASN A 71 34.05 -14.94 29.34
N PHE A 72 33.84 -13.66 28.98
CA PHE A 72 34.88 -12.63 29.02
C PHE A 72 34.26 -11.25 29.25
N ASN A 73 34.58 -10.66 30.40
CA ASN A 73 34.44 -9.22 30.68
C ASN A 73 35.64 -8.49 30.07
N SER A 74 35.41 -7.39 29.34
CA SER A 74 36.18 -6.14 29.52
C SER A 74 35.54 -5.00 28.76
N LEU A 75 35.34 -3.89 29.49
CA LEU A 75 35.21 -2.55 28.95
C LEU A 75 36.43 -2.17 28.09
N ALA A 76 36.20 -1.46 27.00
CA ALA A 76 37.03 -0.30 26.61
C ALA A 76 36.30 0.51 25.53
N ALA A 77 36.11 1.80 25.81
CA ALA A 77 35.80 2.81 24.83
C ALA A 77 36.92 2.89 23.79
N MET A 78 36.57 3.09 22.52
CA MET A 78 37.55 3.44 21.50
C MET A 78 37.08 4.70 20.76
N THR A 79 37.82 5.77 21.08
CA THR A 79 37.73 7.12 20.53
C THR A 79 38.14 7.14 19.06
N VAL A 80 37.40 7.94 18.29
CA VAL A 80 37.66 8.34 16.91
C VAL A 80 39.03 9.00 16.77
N ILE A 81 39.82 8.59 15.77
CA ILE A 81 40.90 9.39 15.19
C ILE A 81 40.67 9.41 13.67
N VAL A 82 40.09 10.49 13.18
CA VAL A 82 40.12 10.86 11.75
C VAL A 82 41.42 11.61 11.54
N GLN A 83 42.24 11.13 10.61
CA GLN A 83 43.45 11.81 10.19
C GLN A 83 43.11 12.66 8.97
N GLU A 84 42.98 13.97 9.16
CA GLU A 84 42.98 14.95 8.08
C GLU A 84 44.38 15.05 7.48
N SER A 85 44.46 14.97 6.15
CA SER A 85 45.57 15.50 5.37
C SER A 85 44.98 16.49 4.37
N GLY A 86 45.30 17.78 4.56
CA GLY A 86 44.97 18.84 3.62
C GLY A 86 46.02 19.04 2.52
N LEU A 87 45.78 20.14 1.78
CA LEU A 87 46.65 20.84 0.82
C LEU A 87 46.69 20.16 -0.59
N GLU A 88 46.54 20.83 -1.74
CA GLU A 88 46.74 22.23 -2.13
C GLU A 88 45.82 22.67 -3.29
N GLU A 89 45.52 23.97 -3.31
CA GLU A 89 44.97 24.71 -4.45
C GLU A 89 45.99 24.77 -5.60
N SER A 90 45.51 24.66 -6.84
CA SER A 90 46.19 25.31 -7.97
C SER A 90 45.16 26.03 -8.84
N CYS A 91 45.35 27.35 -8.94
CA CYS A 91 44.64 28.23 -9.83
C CYS A 91 45.22 28.09 -11.25
N ASN A 92 44.36 27.95 -12.27
CA ASN A 92 44.70 28.50 -13.58
C ASN A 92 43.44 28.89 -14.35
N GLY A 93 43.42 30.15 -14.80
CA GLY A 93 42.29 30.77 -15.48
C GLY A 93 42.13 30.32 -16.93
N GLY A 94 40.89 30.38 -17.41
CA GLY A 94 40.56 30.12 -18.81
C GLY A 94 39.08 30.32 -19.14
N SER A 95 38.79 31.51 -19.68
CA SER A 95 37.69 31.89 -20.58
C SER A 95 36.22 31.58 -20.24
N VAL A 96 35.48 32.69 -20.07
CA VAL A 96 34.02 32.82 -20.07
C VAL A 96 33.43 32.29 -21.38
N LYS A 97 32.47 31.37 -21.26
CA LYS A 97 31.38 31.18 -22.24
C LYS A 97 30.07 31.05 -21.48
N GLU A 98 29.26 32.08 -21.57
CA GLU A 98 27.87 32.10 -21.11
C GLU A 98 27.12 30.90 -21.69
N ARG A 99 26.61 30.04 -20.81
CA ARG A 99 25.49 29.15 -21.13
C ARG A 99 24.33 29.53 -20.22
N GLN A 100 23.20 29.71 -20.87
CA GLN A 100 21.92 30.01 -20.27
C GLN A 100 21.61 28.96 -19.19
N ASN A 101 21.45 29.44 -17.97
CA ASN A 101 21.12 28.63 -16.81
C ASN A 101 19.59 28.53 -16.75
N GLU A 102 19.03 27.51 -17.41
CA GLU A 102 17.68 27.04 -17.06
C GLU A 102 17.79 26.40 -15.68
N GLY A 103 17.09 26.97 -14.70
CA GLY A 103 17.18 26.60 -13.29
C GLY A 103 16.88 25.12 -13.08
N LYS A 104 17.94 24.31 -12.95
CA LYS A 104 17.86 22.93 -12.49
C LYS A 104 17.53 22.99 -11.01
N MET A 105 16.34 22.54 -10.63
CA MET A 105 15.98 22.34 -9.24
C MET A 105 16.92 21.27 -8.68
N ASP A 106 17.82 21.66 -7.78
CA ASP A 106 18.82 20.79 -7.19
C ASP A 106 18.14 19.92 -6.13
N LEU A 107 17.42 18.90 -6.60
CA LEU A 107 16.81 17.86 -5.76
C LEU A 107 17.94 17.00 -5.17
N ALA A 108 18.45 17.42 -4.02
CA ALA A 108 19.45 16.67 -3.27
C ALA A 108 18.87 15.34 -2.76
N GLY A 109 19.56 14.23 -3.02
CA GLY A 109 19.19 12.88 -2.60
C GLY A 109 19.27 11.87 -3.75
N GLU A 110 20.44 11.31 -4.01
CA GLU A 110 20.60 10.24 -5.00
C GLU A 110 20.18 8.90 -4.37
N PHE A 111 18.88 8.61 -4.41
CA PHE A 111 18.34 7.32 -3.99
C PHE A 111 18.89 6.21 -4.88
N ILE A 112 19.63 5.27 -4.28
CA ILE A 112 20.15 4.09 -4.96
C ILE A 112 19.06 3.01 -4.91
N ALA A 113 18.38 2.81 -6.04
CA ALA A 113 17.41 1.73 -6.17
C ALA A 113 18.11 0.36 -6.08
N PRO A 114 17.53 -0.62 -5.36
CA PRO A 114 18.08 -1.96 -5.30
C PRO A 114 17.92 -2.67 -6.65
N ASP A 115 18.84 -3.57 -6.98
CA ASP A 115 18.84 -4.31 -8.25
C ASP A 115 17.65 -5.28 -8.38
N SER A 116 16.98 -5.63 -7.26
CA SER A 116 15.85 -6.56 -7.24
C SER A 116 14.88 -6.30 -6.07
N ASN A 117 13.63 -6.72 -6.23
CA ASN A 117 12.56 -6.64 -5.22
C ASN A 117 12.79 -7.63 -4.06
N ALA A 118 11.89 -7.66 -3.07
CA ALA A 118 11.98 -8.53 -1.90
C ALA A 118 12.01 -10.05 -2.23
N PHE A 119 11.66 -10.42 -3.46
CA PHE A 119 11.66 -11.78 -3.99
C PHE A 119 12.87 -12.08 -4.91
N GLY A 120 13.77 -11.13 -5.11
CA GLY A 120 14.93 -11.30 -6.01
C GLY A 120 14.56 -11.22 -7.49
N HIS A 121 13.50 -10.49 -7.83
CA HIS A 121 13.04 -10.25 -9.21
C HIS A 121 13.14 -8.77 -9.58
N SER A 122 13.03 -8.46 -10.88
CA SER A 122 12.87 -7.07 -11.31
C SER A 122 11.54 -6.52 -10.76
N PHE A 123 11.55 -5.27 -10.30
CA PHE A 123 10.34 -4.60 -9.82
C PHE A 123 9.28 -4.51 -10.91
N ARG A 124 8.02 -4.76 -10.55
CA ARG A 124 6.86 -4.68 -11.45
C ARG A 124 6.99 -5.52 -12.73
N ASP A 125 7.50 -6.75 -12.58
CA ASP A 125 7.58 -7.72 -13.68
C ASP A 125 6.27 -8.50 -13.80
N TYR A 126 5.45 -8.10 -14.79
CA TYR A 126 4.16 -8.73 -15.10
C TYR A 126 4.27 -9.86 -16.15
N GLU A 127 5.42 -10.01 -16.80
CA GLU A 127 5.63 -10.97 -17.89
C GLU A 127 6.22 -12.29 -17.39
N LYS A 128 6.97 -12.26 -16.29
CA LYS A 128 7.62 -13.44 -15.73
C LYS A 128 6.64 -14.33 -14.99
N GLU A 129 6.80 -15.64 -15.17
CA GLU A 129 6.00 -16.66 -14.49
C GLU A 129 6.31 -16.63 -12.98
N SER A 130 5.27 -16.40 -12.17
CA SER A 130 5.30 -16.42 -10.71
C SER A 130 3.98 -16.98 -10.19
N GLU A 131 3.96 -17.48 -8.95
CA GLU A 131 2.74 -17.99 -8.30
C GLU A 131 1.63 -16.92 -8.22
N ARG A 132 2.01 -15.63 -8.25
CA ARG A 132 1.09 -14.50 -8.16
C ARG A 132 0.58 -13.99 -9.50
N ARG A 133 1.27 -14.29 -10.60
CA ARG A 133 0.97 -13.72 -11.93
C ARG A 133 -0.49 -13.94 -12.32
N ALA A 134 -1.01 -15.16 -12.15
CA ALA A 134 -2.40 -15.48 -12.50
C ALA A 134 -3.42 -14.67 -11.69
N GLY A 135 -3.13 -14.44 -10.40
CA GLY A 135 -3.97 -13.60 -9.53
C GLY A 135 -3.93 -12.12 -9.92
N VAL A 136 -2.73 -11.60 -10.20
CA VAL A 136 -2.54 -10.20 -10.63
C VAL A 136 -3.18 -9.93 -12.00
N GLU A 137 -3.04 -10.86 -12.95
CA GLU A 137 -3.66 -10.76 -14.27
C GLU A 137 -5.20 -10.81 -14.17
N GLU A 138 -5.75 -11.71 -13.36
CA GLU A 138 -7.20 -11.78 -13.12
C GLU A 138 -7.72 -10.53 -12.41
N PHE A 139 -6.98 -10.01 -11.43
CA PHE A 139 -7.26 -8.74 -10.77
C PHE A 139 -7.40 -7.61 -11.80
N TYR A 140 -6.40 -7.42 -12.66
CA TYR A 140 -6.40 -6.35 -13.65
C TYR A 140 -7.45 -6.59 -14.73
N ARG A 141 -7.72 -7.85 -15.10
CA ARG A 141 -8.83 -8.17 -15.99
C ARG A 141 -10.16 -7.68 -15.43
N VAL A 142 -10.47 -8.00 -14.17
CA VAL A 142 -11.72 -7.57 -13.53
C VAL A 142 -11.75 -6.04 -13.35
N ASN A 143 -10.63 -5.42 -12.97
CA ASN A 143 -10.50 -3.97 -12.89
C ASN A 143 -10.84 -3.30 -14.22
N HIS A 144 -10.13 -3.66 -15.31
CA HIS A 144 -10.27 -3.02 -16.61
C HIS A 144 -11.66 -3.23 -17.22
N ILE A 145 -12.35 -4.33 -16.91
CA ILE A 145 -13.72 -4.56 -17.39
C ILE A 145 -14.73 -3.67 -16.67
N ASN A 146 -14.56 -3.45 -15.36
CA ASN A 146 -15.60 -2.86 -14.51
C ASN A 146 -15.38 -1.38 -14.15
N GLN A 147 -14.14 -0.88 -14.23
CA GLN A 147 -13.85 0.55 -14.11
C GLN A 147 -14.39 1.29 -15.33
N THR A 148 -15.59 1.86 -15.20
CA THR A 148 -16.21 2.71 -16.22
C THR A 148 -16.31 4.14 -15.72
N TYR A 149 -16.37 5.10 -16.64
CA TYR A 149 -16.56 6.52 -16.33
C TYR A 149 -17.78 6.73 -15.44
N SER A 150 -18.87 6.01 -15.71
CA SER A 150 -20.09 6.07 -14.88
C SER A 150 -19.87 5.50 -13.48
N PHE A 151 -19.13 4.40 -13.34
CA PHE A 151 -18.84 3.75 -12.08
C PHE A 151 -17.98 4.65 -11.18
N ALA A 152 -16.86 5.17 -11.70
CA ALA A 152 -15.97 6.02 -10.92
C ALA A 152 -16.65 7.31 -10.45
N LYS A 153 -17.49 7.93 -11.29
CA LYS A 153 -18.28 9.11 -10.88
C LYS A 153 -19.23 8.80 -9.73
N ARG A 154 -19.95 7.67 -9.78
CA ARG A 154 -20.85 7.25 -8.70
C ARG A 154 -20.09 6.99 -7.40
N LYS A 155 -18.95 6.29 -7.48
CA LYS A 155 -18.10 6.04 -6.31
C LYS A 155 -17.56 7.33 -5.70
N LYS A 156 -17.06 8.25 -6.54
CA LYS A 156 -16.61 9.57 -6.09
C LYS A 156 -17.71 10.37 -5.40
N GLU A 157 -18.94 10.33 -5.91
CA GLU A 157 -20.09 10.98 -5.27
C GLU A 157 -20.49 10.32 -3.95
N GLU A 158 -20.47 8.99 -3.90
CA GLU A 158 -20.80 8.22 -2.69
C GLU A 158 -19.79 8.47 -1.57
N TYR A 159 -18.51 8.26 -1.86
CA TYR A 159 -17.43 8.29 -0.88
C TYR A 159 -16.91 9.70 -0.61
N GLY A 160 -17.11 10.65 -1.52
CA GLY A 160 -16.76 12.06 -1.32
C GLY A 160 -17.56 12.75 -0.21
N LYS A 161 -18.59 12.11 0.33
CA LYS A 161 -19.36 12.60 1.50
C LYS A 161 -18.58 12.47 2.80
N LEU A 162 -17.63 11.53 2.88
CA LEU A 162 -16.82 11.26 4.07
C LEU A 162 -17.70 11.04 5.32
N GLU A 163 -18.58 10.05 5.24
CA GLU A 163 -19.61 9.73 6.25
C GLU A 163 -19.49 8.30 6.78
N LYS A 164 -18.39 7.60 6.47
CA LYS A 164 -18.19 6.21 6.89
C LYS A 164 -17.78 6.15 8.35
N THR A 165 -16.79 6.95 8.76
CA THR A 165 -16.33 7.01 10.16
C THR A 165 -15.57 8.30 10.48
N GLU A 166 -15.27 8.50 11.76
CA GLU A 166 -14.37 9.54 12.24
C GLU A 166 -13.17 8.93 12.99
N MET A 167 -11.97 9.09 12.45
CA MET A 167 -10.74 8.56 13.04
C MET A 167 -9.52 9.42 12.66
N SER A 168 -8.45 9.29 13.42
CA SER A 168 -7.15 9.91 13.16
C SER A 168 -6.41 9.17 12.04
N ILE A 169 -5.40 9.82 11.47
CA ILE A 169 -4.49 9.19 10.50
C ILE A 169 -3.81 7.94 11.11
N TRP A 170 -3.38 8.00 12.37
CA TRP A 170 -2.67 6.89 12.99
C TRP A 170 -3.58 5.68 13.28
N GLU A 171 -4.84 5.92 13.68
CA GLU A 171 -5.84 4.85 13.80
C GLU A 171 -6.09 4.18 12.43
N CYS A 172 -6.08 4.93 11.32
CA CYS A 172 -6.17 4.37 9.97
C CYS A 172 -4.97 3.47 9.62
N ILE A 173 -3.75 3.91 9.97
CA ILE A 173 -2.51 3.14 9.75
C ILE A 173 -2.59 1.81 10.51
N GLU A 174 -3.04 1.84 11.76
CA GLU A 174 -3.21 0.63 12.58
C GLU A 174 -4.29 -0.30 12.01
N LEU A 175 -5.37 0.25 11.47
CA LEU A 175 -6.45 -0.53 10.83
C LEU A 175 -5.99 -1.26 9.56
N LEU A 176 -5.14 -0.63 8.75
CA LEU A 176 -4.62 -1.22 7.51
C LEU A 176 -3.64 -2.37 7.72
N ASN A 177 -3.17 -2.57 8.96
CA ASN A 177 -2.29 -3.68 9.32
C ASN A 177 -2.96 -5.07 9.11
N GLU A 178 -4.29 -5.11 8.92
CA GLU A 178 -5.07 -6.32 8.70
C GLU A 178 -5.16 -6.75 7.22
N PHE A 179 -4.66 -5.95 6.27
CA PHE A 179 -4.83 -6.19 4.82
C PHE A 179 -3.50 -6.44 4.09
N VAL A 180 -3.57 -7.26 3.05
CA VAL A 180 -2.49 -7.52 2.09
C VAL A 180 -2.98 -7.10 0.69
N ASP A 181 -2.18 -6.31 -0.02
CA ASP A 181 -2.48 -5.84 -1.38
C ASP A 181 -2.30 -6.98 -2.41
N GLU A 182 -3.38 -7.38 -3.08
CA GLU A 182 -3.35 -8.46 -4.09
C GLU A 182 -2.82 -8.02 -5.46
N SER A 183 -2.74 -6.70 -5.72
CA SER A 183 -2.23 -6.16 -6.98
C SER A 183 -0.71 -6.04 -7.02
N ASP A 184 -0.05 -6.08 -5.85
CA ASP A 184 1.38 -5.87 -5.71
C ASP A 184 2.18 -7.18 -5.94
N PRO A 185 2.98 -7.27 -7.01
CA PRO A 185 3.85 -8.43 -7.24
C PRO A 185 5.07 -8.44 -6.30
N ASP A 186 5.36 -7.34 -5.59
CA ASP A 186 6.64 -7.07 -4.93
C ASP A 186 6.60 -7.19 -3.38
N LEU A 187 5.42 -7.25 -2.73
CA LEU A 187 5.31 -7.23 -1.26
C LEU A 187 4.38 -8.31 -0.65
N ASN A 188 4.73 -8.78 0.55
CA ASN A 188 3.94 -9.70 1.40
C ASN A 188 3.82 -9.19 2.85
N GLU A 189 4.28 -7.96 3.12
CA GLU A 189 4.38 -7.40 4.46
C GLU A 189 3.12 -6.63 4.86
N PRO A 190 2.88 -6.42 6.16
CA PRO A 190 1.76 -5.59 6.60
C PRO A 190 1.90 -4.16 6.06
N GLN A 191 0.77 -3.56 5.68
CA GLN A 191 0.73 -2.26 5.01
C GLN A 191 1.46 -1.14 5.79
N ILE A 192 1.49 -1.19 7.13
CA ILE A 192 2.23 -0.21 7.95
C ILE A 192 3.73 -0.19 7.68
N GLU A 193 4.35 -1.35 7.41
CA GLU A 193 5.78 -1.43 7.11
C GLU A 193 6.08 -0.75 5.78
N HIS A 194 5.26 -0.96 4.75
CA HIS A 194 5.37 -0.27 3.46
C HIS A 194 5.33 1.25 3.64
N LEU A 195 4.31 1.75 4.35
CA LEU A 195 4.15 3.20 4.60
C LEU A 195 5.37 3.79 5.31
N LEU A 196 5.88 3.12 6.35
CA LEU A 196 7.02 3.59 7.12
C LEU A 196 8.34 3.45 6.36
N GLN A 197 8.52 2.40 5.56
CA GLN A 197 9.71 2.21 4.73
C GLN A 197 9.84 3.34 3.69
N SER A 198 8.74 3.67 3.01
CA SER A 198 8.74 4.78 2.05
C SER A 198 8.99 6.11 2.75
N ALA A 199 8.31 6.36 3.88
CA ALA A 199 8.47 7.62 4.62
C ALA A 199 9.87 7.81 5.20
N GLU A 200 10.48 6.78 5.80
CA GLU A 200 11.84 6.85 6.36
C GLU A 200 12.90 6.92 5.26
N ALA A 201 12.69 6.26 4.12
CA ALA A 201 13.61 6.38 2.99
C ALA A 201 13.61 7.80 2.39
N ILE A 202 12.43 8.42 2.23
CA ILE A 202 12.35 9.84 1.85
C ILE A 202 12.99 10.72 2.92
N ARG A 203 12.68 10.49 4.20
CA ARG A 203 13.21 11.29 5.30
C ARG A 203 14.72 11.34 5.36
N ARG A 204 15.38 10.23 5.04
CA ARG A 204 16.84 10.16 4.98
C ARG A 204 17.41 11.03 3.86
N ASP A 205 16.77 11.03 2.70
CA ASP A 205 17.32 11.65 1.49
C ASP A 205 16.86 13.12 1.34
N TYR A 206 15.69 13.47 1.88
CA TYR A 206 15.08 14.81 1.84
C TYR A 206 14.78 15.35 3.26
N PRO A 207 15.77 15.44 4.17
CA PRO A 207 15.52 15.68 5.60
C PRO A 207 14.78 16.97 5.97
N ASN A 208 14.73 17.94 5.05
CA ASN A 208 14.04 19.22 5.24
C ASN A 208 12.61 19.26 4.68
N GLU A 209 12.17 18.21 3.96
CA GLU A 209 10.86 18.17 3.29
C GLU A 209 9.84 17.37 4.12
N ASP A 210 9.54 17.85 5.32
CA ASP A 210 8.70 17.13 6.28
C ASP A 210 7.29 16.78 5.75
N TRP A 211 6.73 17.62 4.88
CA TRP A 211 5.48 17.37 4.19
C TRP A 211 5.56 16.15 3.26
N LEU A 212 6.72 15.90 2.65
CA LEU A 212 6.94 14.76 1.75
C LEU A 212 7.08 13.46 2.55
N HIS A 213 7.68 13.52 3.74
CA HIS A 213 7.73 12.37 4.66
C HIS A 213 6.31 11.95 5.05
N LEU A 214 5.48 12.92 5.44
CA LEU A 214 4.08 12.65 5.76
C LEU A 214 3.30 12.18 4.53
N THR A 215 3.53 12.77 3.35
CA THR A 215 2.90 12.33 2.09
C THR A 215 3.15 10.85 1.84
N ALA A 216 4.38 10.37 2.06
CA ALA A 216 4.70 8.95 1.94
C ALA A 216 4.09 8.08 3.03
N LEU A 217 3.93 8.58 4.25
CA LEU A 217 3.22 7.82 5.27
C LEU A 217 1.74 7.62 4.92
N ILE A 218 1.11 8.57 4.21
CA ILE A 218 -0.34 8.59 4.03
C ILE A 218 -0.85 8.14 2.66
N HIS A 219 0.02 7.99 1.66
CA HIS A 219 -0.38 7.81 0.25
C HIS A 219 -1.37 6.66 0.06
N ASP A 220 -1.13 5.55 0.77
CA ASP A 220 -1.88 4.30 0.64
C ASP A 220 -3.06 4.18 1.63
N LEU A 221 -3.35 5.21 2.43
CA LEU A 221 -4.41 5.13 3.45
C LEU A 221 -5.81 5.00 2.85
N GLY A 222 -5.98 5.34 1.58
CA GLY A 222 -7.23 5.11 0.86
C GLY A 222 -7.58 3.62 0.71
N LYS A 223 -6.65 2.70 0.95
CA LYS A 223 -6.90 1.25 0.96
C LYS A 223 -7.88 0.82 2.05
N VAL A 224 -8.20 1.72 2.99
CA VAL A 224 -9.17 1.45 4.05
C VAL A 224 -10.57 1.15 3.51
N LEU A 225 -10.85 1.46 2.24
CA LEU A 225 -12.05 1.02 1.51
C LEU A 225 -12.27 -0.50 1.54
N LEU A 226 -11.20 -1.30 1.70
CA LEU A 226 -11.27 -2.76 1.88
C LEU A 226 -11.92 -3.16 3.20
N HIS A 227 -11.88 -2.28 4.21
CA HIS A 227 -12.42 -2.60 5.52
C HIS A 227 -13.96 -2.52 5.53
N PRO A 228 -14.66 -3.48 6.15
CA PRO A 228 -16.13 -3.52 6.15
C PRO A 228 -16.80 -2.23 6.66
N SER A 229 -16.19 -1.52 7.61
CA SER A 229 -16.72 -0.24 8.10
C SER A 229 -16.71 0.89 7.06
N PHE A 230 -15.97 0.74 5.96
CA PHE A 230 -15.86 1.75 4.90
C PHE A 230 -16.63 1.33 3.66
N GLY A 231 -16.89 0.03 3.49
CA GLY A 231 -17.69 -0.51 2.40
C GLY A 231 -17.37 -1.95 2.10
N GLY A 232 -16.19 -2.44 2.50
CA GLY A 232 -15.73 -3.77 2.14
C GLY A 232 -15.60 -3.92 0.63
N GLU A 233 -15.09 -2.88 -0.03
CA GLU A 233 -15.00 -2.85 -1.49
C GLU A 233 -14.06 -3.95 -2.00
N PRO A 234 -14.36 -4.56 -3.15
CA PRO A 234 -13.45 -5.54 -3.74
C PRO A 234 -12.14 -4.88 -4.16
N GLN A 235 -11.02 -5.60 -4.03
CA GLN A 235 -9.68 -5.05 -4.28
C GLN A 235 -9.56 -4.36 -5.65
N TRP A 236 -10.20 -4.90 -6.70
CA TRP A 236 -10.12 -4.35 -8.06
C TRP A 236 -10.59 -2.89 -8.17
N CYS A 237 -11.41 -2.38 -7.24
CA CYS A 237 -11.81 -0.97 -7.22
C CYS A 237 -11.18 -0.17 -6.07
N VAL A 238 -10.12 -0.70 -5.45
CA VAL A 238 -9.40 -0.04 -4.36
C VAL A 238 -7.92 0.10 -4.68
N VAL A 239 -7.24 -0.96 -5.08
CA VAL A 239 -5.78 -0.98 -5.31
C VAL A 239 -5.43 -1.03 -6.82
N GLY A 240 -4.15 -1.10 -7.14
CA GLY A 240 -3.63 -1.24 -8.49
C GLY A 240 -3.44 0.07 -9.26
N ASP A 241 -2.81 -0.05 -10.44
CA ASP A 241 -2.54 1.08 -11.32
C ASP A 241 -3.83 1.79 -11.76
N THR A 242 -3.78 3.12 -11.78
CA THR A 242 -4.90 3.96 -12.16
C THR A 242 -4.77 4.51 -13.58
N PHE A 243 -5.91 4.83 -14.19
CA PHE A 243 -5.98 5.34 -15.56
C PHE A 243 -7.15 6.32 -15.76
N PRO A 244 -7.08 7.24 -16.74
CA PRO A 244 -8.17 8.13 -17.07
C PRO A 244 -9.37 7.36 -17.63
N LEU A 245 -10.55 7.72 -17.15
CA LEU A 245 -11.82 7.27 -17.67
C LEU A 245 -12.48 8.38 -18.47
N GLY A 246 -13.40 8.03 -19.38
CA GLY A 246 -14.11 9.01 -20.19
C GLY A 246 -13.31 9.52 -21.40
N CYS A 247 -12.18 8.88 -21.71
CA CYS A 247 -11.41 9.00 -22.94
C CYS A 247 -10.75 7.65 -23.25
N ALA A 248 -10.14 7.52 -24.43
CA ALA A 248 -9.54 6.27 -24.89
C ALA A 248 -8.47 5.72 -23.92
N PHE A 249 -8.44 4.39 -23.78
CA PHE A 249 -7.43 3.66 -23.01
C PHE A 249 -6.13 3.52 -23.82
N ASP A 250 -5.03 4.04 -23.27
CA ASP A 250 -3.70 4.01 -23.86
C ASP A 250 -3.03 2.64 -23.68
N GLU A 251 -2.33 2.15 -24.70
CA GLU A 251 -1.69 0.83 -24.70
C GLU A 251 -0.60 0.65 -23.62
N SER A 252 -0.13 1.75 -23.01
CA SER A 252 0.81 1.71 -21.90
C SER A 252 0.21 1.28 -20.56
N ILE A 253 -1.12 1.18 -20.45
CA ILE A 253 -1.78 0.64 -19.27
C ILE A 253 -1.51 -0.87 -19.20
N VAL A 254 -1.13 -1.36 -18.02
CA VAL A 254 -0.85 -2.79 -17.79
C VAL A 254 -2.04 -3.65 -18.22
N TYR A 255 -1.82 -4.82 -18.82
CA TYR A 255 -2.87 -5.71 -19.35
C TYR A 255 -3.96 -5.02 -20.20
N HIS A 256 -3.58 -4.06 -21.04
CA HIS A 256 -4.46 -3.26 -21.89
C HIS A 256 -5.49 -4.09 -22.69
N GLN A 257 -5.13 -5.31 -23.12
CA GLN A 257 -5.99 -6.17 -23.92
C GLN A 257 -7.39 -6.41 -23.31
N TYR A 258 -7.54 -6.30 -21.99
CA TYR A 258 -8.82 -6.52 -21.32
C TYR A 258 -9.80 -5.36 -21.46
N PHE A 259 -9.34 -4.15 -21.82
CA PHE A 259 -10.24 -3.04 -22.13
C PHE A 259 -11.16 -3.33 -23.32
N LYS A 260 -10.84 -4.30 -24.19
CA LYS A 260 -11.74 -4.75 -25.25
C LYS A 260 -13.13 -5.19 -24.72
N GLN A 261 -13.20 -5.64 -23.47
CA GLN A 261 -14.42 -6.06 -22.80
C GLN A 261 -15.08 -4.94 -21.96
N ASN A 262 -14.42 -3.81 -21.78
CA ASN A 262 -15.00 -2.65 -21.10
C ASN A 262 -16.04 -1.98 -22.00
N PRO A 263 -17.26 -1.71 -21.51
CA PRO A 263 -18.31 -1.07 -22.32
C PRO A 263 -17.91 0.32 -22.84
N ASP A 264 -17.12 1.09 -22.09
CA ASP A 264 -16.67 2.44 -22.50
C ASP A 264 -15.75 2.40 -23.73
N SER A 265 -15.06 1.28 -23.99
CA SER A 265 -14.19 1.10 -25.18
C SER A 265 -14.96 1.07 -26.49
N THR A 266 -16.28 0.83 -26.44
CA THR A 266 -17.16 0.82 -27.63
C THR A 266 -18.06 2.04 -27.70
N ASP A 267 -18.02 2.92 -26.70
CA ASP A 267 -18.78 4.17 -26.70
C ASP A 267 -18.15 5.16 -27.72
N PRO A 268 -18.91 5.69 -28.67
CA PRO A 268 -18.36 6.54 -29.73
C PRO A 268 -17.79 7.88 -29.26
N LEU A 269 -18.17 8.34 -28.06
CA LEU A 269 -17.56 9.51 -27.42
C LEU A 269 -16.33 9.08 -26.61
N LEU A 270 -16.48 8.13 -25.69
CA LEU A 270 -15.43 7.80 -24.73
C LEU A 270 -14.23 7.07 -25.37
N SER A 271 -14.43 6.36 -26.47
CA SER A 271 -13.36 5.68 -27.21
C SER A 271 -12.44 6.63 -28.00
N THR A 272 -12.71 7.94 -28.00
CA THR A 272 -11.85 8.93 -28.66
C THR A 272 -10.73 9.44 -27.75
N ARG A 273 -9.63 9.94 -28.33
CA ARG A 273 -8.44 10.44 -27.59
C ARG A 273 -8.81 11.39 -26.44
N LEU A 274 -9.69 12.35 -26.69
CA LEU A 274 -10.08 13.33 -25.67
C LEU A 274 -11.38 12.94 -24.95
N GLY A 275 -12.25 12.15 -25.58
CA GLY A 275 -13.54 11.78 -25.04
C GLY A 275 -14.32 12.98 -24.53
N VAL A 276 -14.60 13.01 -23.23
CA VAL A 276 -15.35 14.10 -22.57
C VAL A 276 -14.47 15.31 -22.20
N TYR A 277 -13.17 15.25 -22.44
CA TYR A 277 -12.20 16.27 -22.03
C TYR A 277 -11.82 17.22 -23.16
N THR A 278 -11.09 18.28 -22.77
CA THR A 278 -10.43 19.20 -23.69
C THR A 278 -8.92 19.09 -23.49
N GLU A 279 -8.14 19.47 -24.51
CA GLU A 279 -6.69 19.41 -24.42
C GLU A 279 -6.17 20.37 -23.33
N ASN A 280 -5.22 19.89 -22.53
CA ASN A 280 -4.61 20.57 -21.38
C ASN A 280 -5.62 21.06 -20.34
N CYS A 281 -6.73 20.34 -20.16
CA CYS A 281 -7.80 20.74 -19.25
C CYS A 281 -7.35 20.79 -17.78
N GLY A 282 -6.31 20.05 -17.41
CA GLY A 282 -5.87 19.84 -16.05
C GLY A 282 -6.34 18.48 -15.53
N LEU A 283 -5.43 17.72 -14.92
CA LEU A 283 -5.76 16.42 -14.34
C LEU A 283 -6.77 16.53 -13.19
N ASP A 284 -6.92 17.73 -12.60
CA ASP A 284 -7.94 18.00 -11.60
C ASP A 284 -9.37 17.74 -12.11
N LYS A 285 -9.60 17.96 -13.42
CA LYS A 285 -10.87 17.75 -14.13
C LYS A 285 -11.03 16.36 -14.72
N VAL A 286 -9.95 15.58 -14.76
CA VAL A 286 -9.98 14.22 -15.29
C VAL A 286 -10.56 13.28 -14.23
N THR A 287 -11.49 12.43 -14.65
CA THR A 287 -11.97 11.32 -13.84
C THR A 287 -10.99 10.17 -14.01
N ILE A 288 -10.35 9.78 -12.92
CA ILE A 288 -9.47 8.61 -12.87
C ILE A 288 -10.28 7.40 -12.38
N SER A 289 -9.86 6.19 -12.76
CA SER A 289 -10.36 4.93 -12.20
C SER A 289 -10.44 5.01 -10.67
N TRP A 290 -11.56 4.56 -10.10
CA TRP A 290 -11.80 4.70 -8.66
C TRP A 290 -10.87 3.79 -7.87
N GLY A 291 -10.29 4.33 -6.78
CA GLY A 291 -9.39 3.60 -5.90
C GLY A 291 -8.87 4.44 -4.74
N HIS A 292 -7.85 3.93 -4.06
CA HIS A 292 -7.22 4.53 -2.89
C HIS A 292 -6.66 5.93 -3.14
N ASP A 293 -6.04 6.20 -4.30
CA ASP A 293 -5.53 7.52 -4.68
C ASP A 293 -6.61 8.61 -4.58
N GLU A 294 -7.70 8.44 -5.33
CA GLU A 294 -8.78 9.43 -5.43
C GLU A 294 -9.50 9.56 -4.08
N TYR A 295 -9.72 8.44 -3.38
CA TYR A 295 -10.37 8.47 -2.07
C TYR A 295 -9.54 9.19 -1.02
N MET A 296 -8.24 8.88 -0.91
CA MET A 296 -7.37 9.56 0.06
C MET A 296 -7.22 11.05 -0.27
N TYR A 297 -7.16 11.40 -1.56
CA TYR A 297 -7.23 12.79 -1.99
C TYR A 297 -8.51 13.50 -1.52
N LEU A 298 -9.67 12.84 -1.61
CA LEU A 298 -10.94 13.37 -1.11
C LEU A 298 -10.92 13.54 0.41
N VAL A 299 -10.37 12.56 1.16
CA VAL A 299 -10.19 12.65 2.62
C VAL A 299 -9.33 13.86 2.97
N MET A 300 -8.18 14.06 2.30
CA MET A 300 -7.31 15.21 2.54
C MET A 300 -8.03 16.54 2.26
N LYS A 301 -8.75 16.62 1.14
CA LYS A 301 -9.49 17.84 0.74
C LYS A 301 -10.64 18.14 1.70
N GLY A 302 -11.47 17.14 2.01
CA GLY A 302 -12.65 17.29 2.86
C GLY A 302 -12.31 17.66 4.30
N ASN A 303 -11.16 17.18 4.80
CA ASN A 303 -10.64 17.50 6.13
C ASN A 303 -9.70 18.72 6.15
N LYS A 304 -9.57 19.44 5.03
CA LYS A 304 -8.78 20.67 4.91
C LYS A 304 -7.33 20.50 5.37
N ALA A 305 -6.70 19.39 4.96
CA ALA A 305 -5.28 19.16 5.21
C ALA A 305 -4.45 20.35 4.71
N THR A 306 -3.43 20.74 5.48
CA THR A 306 -2.60 21.94 5.19
C THR A 306 -1.31 21.60 4.45
N LEU A 307 -1.23 20.41 3.87
CA LEU A 307 -0.13 19.97 3.02
C LEU A 307 -0.04 20.81 1.72
N PRO A 308 1.14 20.93 1.10
CA PRO A 308 1.29 21.68 -0.14
C PRO A 308 0.59 20.99 -1.34
N PRO A 309 0.30 21.71 -2.42
CA PRO A 309 -0.33 21.14 -3.63
C PRO A 309 0.37 19.88 -4.17
N ALA A 310 1.71 19.83 -4.09
CA ALA A 310 2.49 18.67 -4.50
C ALA A 310 2.11 17.38 -3.75
N ALA A 311 1.83 17.46 -2.45
CA ALA A 311 1.38 16.32 -1.66
C ALA A 311 0.02 15.78 -2.14
N PHE A 312 -0.93 16.68 -2.42
CA PHE A 312 -2.24 16.30 -2.96
C PHE A 312 -2.11 15.65 -4.33
N PHE A 313 -1.22 16.18 -5.18
CA PHE A 313 -0.96 15.62 -6.50
C PHE A 313 -0.31 14.24 -6.42
N ILE A 314 0.69 14.06 -5.54
CA ILE A 314 1.31 12.76 -5.28
C ILE A 314 0.25 11.75 -4.86
N VAL A 315 -0.49 12.02 -3.78
CA VAL A 315 -1.49 11.08 -3.27
C VAL A 315 -2.52 10.71 -4.34
N ARG A 316 -2.97 11.68 -5.14
CA ARG A 316 -4.01 11.46 -6.15
C ARG A 316 -3.56 10.70 -7.40
N PHE A 317 -2.27 10.69 -7.71
CA PHE A 317 -1.78 10.19 -9.01
C PHE A 317 -0.57 9.26 -8.90
N HIS A 318 -0.22 8.78 -7.71
CA HIS A 318 0.92 7.89 -7.52
C HIS A 318 0.74 6.50 -8.12
N SER A 319 -0.50 6.06 -8.31
CA SER A 319 -0.81 4.84 -9.04
C SER A 319 -0.95 5.07 -10.55
N PHE A 320 -0.82 6.30 -11.06
CA PHE A 320 -1.04 6.62 -12.48
C PHE A 320 0.20 6.34 -13.35
N TYR A 321 0.65 5.08 -13.37
CA TYR A 321 1.90 4.66 -14.00
C TYR A 321 1.97 4.95 -15.50
N ALA A 322 0.85 4.85 -16.23
CA ALA A 322 0.80 5.21 -17.65
C ALA A 322 1.26 6.68 -17.87
N LEU A 323 0.99 7.58 -16.92
CA LEU A 323 1.48 8.96 -16.97
C LEU A 323 2.95 9.07 -16.54
N HIS A 324 3.26 8.74 -15.28
CA HIS A 324 4.56 9.12 -14.70
C HIS A 324 5.71 8.18 -15.08
N ARG A 325 5.42 6.96 -15.55
CA ARG A 325 6.41 5.99 -16.07
C ARG A 325 6.46 6.00 -17.60
N SER A 326 5.31 5.92 -18.26
CA SER A 326 5.25 5.76 -19.73
C SER A 326 5.08 7.08 -20.49
N GLY A 327 4.72 8.17 -19.81
CA GLY A 327 4.56 9.48 -20.42
C GLY A 327 3.29 9.66 -21.25
N ALA A 328 2.33 8.73 -21.14
CA ALA A 328 1.01 8.84 -21.77
C ALA A 328 0.18 9.96 -21.12
N TYR A 329 -0.94 10.33 -21.75
CA TYR A 329 -1.92 11.31 -21.23
C TYR A 329 -1.41 12.73 -20.93
N LYS A 330 -0.17 13.09 -21.30
CA LYS A 330 0.37 14.46 -21.14
C LYS A 330 -0.47 15.55 -21.80
N TYR A 331 -1.28 15.20 -22.79
CA TYR A 331 -2.22 16.12 -23.45
C TYR A 331 -3.43 16.51 -22.59
N LEU A 332 -3.62 15.90 -21.42
CA LEU A 332 -4.64 16.30 -20.44
C LEU A 332 -4.05 17.23 -19.37
N MET A 333 -2.73 17.29 -19.23
CA MET A 333 -2.04 18.06 -18.19
C MET A 333 -2.03 19.55 -18.49
N ASN A 334 -2.30 20.36 -17.47
CA ASN A 334 -2.02 21.79 -17.50
C ASN A 334 -0.56 22.07 -17.04
N ASP A 335 -0.16 23.33 -16.91
CA ASP A 335 1.20 23.68 -16.50
C ASP A 335 1.49 23.40 -15.02
N GLU A 336 0.48 23.49 -14.15
CA GLU A 336 0.60 23.12 -12.74
C GLU A 336 0.87 21.62 -12.58
N ASP A 337 0.13 20.78 -13.32
CA ASP A 337 0.32 19.33 -13.32
C ASP A 337 1.76 18.95 -13.74
N LYS A 338 2.35 19.68 -14.69
CA LYS A 338 3.73 19.42 -15.17
C LYS A 338 4.76 19.72 -14.07
N GLU A 339 4.53 20.76 -13.28
CA GLU A 339 5.39 21.06 -12.13
C GLU A 339 5.22 20.03 -11.02
N MET A 340 3.99 19.62 -10.73
CA MET A 340 3.73 18.60 -9.71
C MET A 340 4.22 17.20 -10.11
N LEU A 341 4.22 16.88 -11.41
CA LEU A 341 4.74 15.60 -11.92
C LEU A 341 6.21 15.37 -11.52
N LYS A 342 7.02 16.43 -11.40
CA LYS A 342 8.42 16.33 -10.94
C LYS A 342 8.49 15.75 -9.53
N TRP A 343 7.63 16.22 -8.63
CA TRP A 343 7.53 15.71 -7.26
C TRP A 343 6.98 14.30 -7.20
N LEU A 344 6.01 13.97 -8.06
CA LEU A 344 5.50 12.60 -8.17
C LEU A 344 6.60 11.62 -8.62
N GLN A 345 7.44 12.01 -9.57
CA GLN A 345 8.58 11.19 -10.00
C GLN A 345 9.64 11.01 -8.91
N VAL A 346 9.82 11.99 -8.02
CA VAL A 346 10.65 11.83 -6.81
C VAL A 346 10.01 10.79 -5.90
N PHE A 347 8.74 10.99 -5.53
CA PHE A 347 7.99 10.12 -4.63
C PHE A 347 7.98 8.66 -5.09
N ASN A 348 7.67 8.41 -6.37
CA ASN A 348 7.50 7.06 -6.93
C ASN A 348 8.75 6.17 -6.78
N LYS A 349 9.96 6.77 -6.73
CA LYS A 349 11.19 6.00 -6.46
C LYS A 349 11.11 5.34 -5.09
N TYR A 350 10.62 6.06 -4.09
CA TYR A 350 10.56 5.57 -2.73
C TYR A 350 9.44 4.58 -2.54
N ASP A 351 8.23 4.89 -3.01
CA ASP A 351 7.10 3.95 -2.99
C ASP A 351 7.48 2.58 -3.60
N LEU A 352 8.13 2.59 -4.76
CA LEU A 352 8.48 1.35 -5.43
C LEU A 352 9.68 0.62 -4.80
N TYR A 353 10.76 1.34 -4.54
CA TYR A 353 12.07 0.74 -4.28
C TYR A 353 12.49 0.72 -2.81
N SER A 354 11.74 1.36 -1.89
CA SER A 354 12.01 1.24 -0.45
C SER A 354 11.53 -0.09 0.15
N LYS A 355 10.74 -0.86 -0.62
CA LYS A 355 10.20 -2.16 -0.21
C LYS A 355 11.32 -3.10 0.21
N SER A 356 11.38 -3.41 1.50
CA SER A 356 12.49 -4.14 2.12
C SER A 356 11.99 -5.19 3.09
N LYS A 357 12.81 -6.19 3.38
CA LYS A 357 12.56 -7.14 4.51
C LYS A 357 12.98 -6.57 5.87
N VAL A 358 13.68 -5.44 5.86
CA VAL A 358 14.11 -4.76 7.09
C VAL A 358 12.94 -3.93 7.60
N ARG A 359 12.41 -4.32 8.76
CA ARG A 359 11.28 -3.64 9.39
C ARG A 359 11.69 -2.35 10.07
N VAL A 360 10.79 -1.36 10.03
CA VAL A 360 10.95 -0.11 10.75
C VAL A 360 10.45 -0.28 12.18
N ASN A 361 11.22 0.20 13.16
CA ASN A 361 10.76 0.19 14.55
C ASN A 361 9.66 1.23 14.76
N VAL A 362 8.41 0.79 14.71
CA VAL A 362 7.21 1.65 14.79
C VAL A 362 7.25 2.55 16.02
N GLU A 363 7.57 2.02 17.20
CA GLU A 363 7.55 2.80 18.46
C GLU A 363 8.60 3.91 18.49
N GLU A 364 9.72 3.72 17.80
CA GLU A 364 10.80 4.71 17.71
C GLU A 364 10.43 5.88 16.79
N VAL A 365 9.75 5.60 15.66
CA VAL A 365 9.42 6.61 14.65
C VAL A 365 8.05 7.25 14.86
N LYS A 366 7.13 6.57 15.55
CA LYS A 366 5.76 7.05 15.82
C LYS A 366 5.71 8.47 16.40
N PRO A 367 6.52 8.87 17.40
CA PRO A 367 6.49 10.24 17.92
C PRO A 367 6.77 11.31 16.85
N TYR A 368 7.69 11.04 15.92
CA TYR A 368 8.00 11.93 14.82
C TYR A 368 6.82 12.08 13.87
N TYR A 369 6.26 10.97 13.39
CA TYR A 369 5.14 11.00 12.46
C TYR A 369 3.85 11.55 13.07
N MET A 370 3.59 11.27 14.35
CA MET A 370 2.49 11.90 15.10
C MET A 370 2.64 13.43 15.12
N SER A 371 3.87 13.96 15.24
CA SER A 371 4.09 15.41 15.19
C SER A 371 3.75 16.01 13.83
N LEU A 372 4.04 15.29 12.73
CA LEU A 372 3.68 15.72 11.38
C LEU A 372 2.18 15.64 11.13
N ILE A 373 1.54 14.55 11.58
CA ILE A 373 0.08 14.39 11.50
C ILE A 373 -0.60 15.56 12.20
N ASN A 374 -0.19 15.89 13.43
CA ASN A 374 -0.74 17.00 14.19
C ASN A 374 -0.46 18.38 13.56
N LYS A 375 0.63 18.52 12.80
CA LYS A 375 0.95 19.74 12.05
C LYS A 375 0.02 19.93 10.85
N TYR A 376 -0.28 18.86 10.12
CA TYR A 376 -0.91 18.94 8.80
C TYR A 376 -2.39 18.56 8.76
N PHE A 377 -2.90 17.88 9.79
CA PHE A 377 -4.27 17.40 9.86
C PHE A 377 -4.94 17.77 11.19
N PRO A 378 -6.27 17.88 11.22
CA PRO A 378 -7.00 17.85 12.49
C PRO A 378 -6.79 16.50 13.21
N ALA A 379 -6.98 16.47 14.53
CA ALA A 379 -6.79 15.27 15.34
C ALA A 379 -7.71 14.10 14.92
N LYS A 380 -8.91 14.41 14.43
CA LYS A 380 -9.89 13.47 13.90
C LYS A 380 -10.33 13.93 12.52
N LEU A 381 -10.40 12.97 11.60
CA LEU A 381 -10.80 13.19 10.22
C LEU A 381 -12.10 12.44 9.97
N ARG A 382 -12.92 13.02 9.10
CA ARG A 382 -14.04 12.33 8.46
C ARG A 382 -13.54 11.50 7.30
N TRP A 383 -13.91 10.23 7.27
CA TRP A 383 -13.54 9.28 6.22
C TRP A 383 -14.76 8.82 5.43
#